data_AF-A0A0G3GTS6-F1
#
_entry.id   AF-A0A0G3GTS6-F1
#
_cell.length_a   1.000
_cell.length_b   1.000
_cell.length_c   1.000
_cell.angle_alpha   90.00
_cell.angle_beta   90.00
_cell.angle_gamma   90.00
#
_symmetry.space_group_name_H-M   'P 1'
#
loop_
_entity.id
_entity.type
_entity.pdbx_description
1 polymer ?
#
loop_
_entity_poly.entity_id
_entity_poly.type
_entity_poly.pdbx_seq_one_letter_code
_entity_poly.pdbx_strand_id
1 'polypeptide(L)'
;MRRVQEVRRVVYPGSGKLVSVAFTKDLPSHVEMGDIRASVPQFFVTHEVMSTRMVQIHGRSFAKIIDIEQWVLSYIAADYRKQAQDLGELLQWVKELGADIEEPTYV
;
A
#
# COMPACT_ATOMS: atom_id res chain seq x y z
N MET A 1 13.72 10.09 12.29
CA MET A 1 12.78 9.13 11.67
C MET A 1 11.37 9.46 12.11
N ARG A 2 10.42 9.69 11.20
CA ARG A 2 8.99 9.86 11.58
C ARG A 2 8.45 8.49 12.00
N ARG A 3 7.89 8.40 13.21
CA ARG A 3 7.36 7.14 13.77
C ARG A 3 6.01 6.84 13.13
N VAL A 4 5.82 5.62 12.62
CA VAL A 4 4.49 5.10 12.27
C VAL A 4 3.66 5.08 13.55
N GLN A 5 2.46 5.66 13.49
CA GLN A 5 1.60 5.83 14.67
C GLN A 5 0.53 4.75 14.76
N GLU A 6 0.06 4.25 13.61
CA GLU A 6 -1.01 3.28 13.54
C GLU A 6 -0.85 2.34 12.34
N VAL A 7 -1.28 1.09 12.48
CA VAL A 7 -1.43 0.13 11.37
C VAL A 7 -2.86 -0.38 11.38
N ARG A 8 -3.61 -0.15 10.31
CA ARG A 8 -4.97 -0.67 10.12
C ARG A 8 -4.96 -1.83 9.14
N ARG A 9 -5.83 -2.82 9.36
CA ARG A 9 -6.02 -3.95 8.45
C ARG A 9 -7.44 -3.94 7.92
N VAL A 10 -7.55 -3.99 6.60
CA VAL A 10 -8.80 -3.78 5.86
C VAL A 10 -8.87 -4.75 4.69
N VAL A 11 -10.06 -5.23 4.37
CA VAL A 11 -10.29 -6.07 3.19
C VAL A 11 -10.48 -5.14 1.99
N TYR A 12 -9.61 -5.26 0.98
CA TYR A 12 -9.71 -4.46 -0.22
C TYR A 12 -10.89 -4.95 -1.08
N PRO A 13 -11.92 -4.12 -1.31
CA PRO A 13 -13.16 -4.55 -1.96
C PRO A 13 -12.96 -5.07 -3.39
N GLY A 14 -11.97 -4.54 -4.13
CA GLY A 14 -11.72 -4.95 -5.52
C GLY A 14 -11.21 -6.39 -5.69
N SER A 15 -10.69 -7.02 -4.64
CA SER A 15 -10.12 -8.39 -4.74
C SER A 15 -10.40 -9.30 -3.54
N GLY A 16 -11.02 -8.80 -2.48
CA GLY A 16 -11.21 -9.54 -1.23
C GLY A 16 -9.91 -9.85 -0.49
N LYS A 17 -8.78 -9.25 -0.89
CA LYS A 17 -7.47 -9.44 -0.26
C LYS A 17 -7.36 -8.61 1.02
N LEU A 18 -6.57 -9.12 1.98
CA LEU A 18 -6.27 -8.36 3.19
C LEU A 18 -5.12 -7.40 2.92
N VAL A 19 -5.36 -6.13 3.21
CA VAL A 19 -4.38 -5.05 3.08
C VAL A 19 -4.12 -4.46 4.46
N SER A 20 -2.85 -4.29 4.81
CA SER A 20 -2.45 -3.54 6.00
C SER A 20 -1.91 -2.18 5.56
N VAL A 21 -2.41 -1.11 6.16
CA VAL A 21 -2.03 0.28 5.86
C VAL A 21 -1.41 0.89 7.10
N ALA A 22 -0.20 1.43 6.97
CA ALA A 22 0.51 2.11 8.04
C ALA A 22 0.41 3.63 7.87
N PHE A 23 0.06 4.33 8.94
CA PHE A 23 -0.22 5.76 8.94
C PHE A 23 0.89 6.55 9.66
N THR A 24 1.18 7.73 9.13
CA THR A 24 2.05 8.74 9.76
C THR A 24 1.27 10.04 9.83
N LYS A 25 0.94 10.52 11.05
CA LYS A 25 0.09 11.72 11.23
C LYS A 25 -1.22 11.60 10.43
N ASP A 26 -1.92 10.49 10.61
CA ASP A 26 -3.21 10.18 9.97
C ASP A 26 -3.19 10.03 8.44
N LEU A 27 -2.03 10.22 7.79
CA LEU A 27 -1.88 9.97 6.37
C LEU A 27 -1.31 8.56 6.10
N PRO A 28 -1.91 7.80 5.17
CA PRO A 28 -1.35 6.56 4.67
C PRO A 28 0.09 6.79 4.19
N SER A 29 1.00 5.92 4.61
CA SER A 29 2.43 6.08 4.34
C SER A 29 3.06 4.82 3.76
N HIS A 30 2.62 3.65 4.22
CA HIS A 30 3.10 2.37 3.76
C HIS A 30 1.95 1.37 3.64
N VAL A 31 2.10 0.41 2.73
CA VAL A 31 1.10 -0.61 2.47
C VAL A 31 1.78 -1.98 2.47
N GLU A 32 1.09 -2.96 3.02
CA GLU A 32 1.41 -4.37 2.92
C GLU A 32 0.19 -5.06 2.29
N MET A 33 0.38 -5.64 1.10
CA MET A 33 -0.63 -6.50 0.48
C MET A 33 -0.23 -7.96 0.68
N GLY A 34 -1.10 -8.71 1.36
CA GLY A 34 -0.90 -10.14 1.59
C GLY A 34 -2.13 -10.96 1.23
N ASP A 35 -1.92 -12.21 0.87
CA ASP A 35 -2.96 -13.22 1.05
C ASP A 35 -3.02 -13.55 2.56
N ILE A 36 -4.23 -13.63 3.13
CA ILE A 36 -4.45 -14.01 4.54
C ILE A 36 -3.70 -15.29 4.93
N ARG A 37 -3.39 -16.15 3.95
CA ARG A 37 -2.74 -17.45 4.14
C ARG A 37 -1.22 -17.43 4.03
N ALA A 38 -0.61 -16.41 3.44
CA ALA A 38 0.78 -16.51 2.96
C ALA A 38 1.86 -15.91 3.87
N SER A 39 1.53 -15.04 4.84
CA SER A 39 2.50 -14.36 5.72
C SER A 39 3.69 -13.67 5.00
N VAL A 40 3.63 -13.53 3.68
CA VAL A 40 4.64 -12.91 2.82
C VAL A 40 3.92 -11.85 2.00
N PRO A 41 4.45 -10.61 1.91
CA PRO A 41 3.92 -9.62 1.00
C PRO A 41 4.03 -10.14 -0.44
N GLN A 42 2.89 -10.38 -1.07
CA GLN A 42 2.81 -10.68 -2.49
C GLN A 42 2.33 -9.42 -3.19
N PHE A 43 3.17 -8.40 -3.23
CA PHE A 43 2.97 -7.38 -4.23
C PHE A 43 3.09 -8.02 -5.61
N PHE A 44 2.46 -7.42 -6.62
CA PHE A 44 2.77 -7.72 -8.01
C PHE A 44 4.26 -7.39 -8.19
N VAL A 45 5.12 -8.39 -8.01
CA VAL A 45 6.56 -8.28 -8.26
C VAL A 45 6.77 -8.99 -9.58
N THR A 46 6.83 -8.23 -10.68
CA THR A 46 7.56 -8.75 -11.83
C THR A 46 9.03 -8.85 -11.42
N HIS A 47 9.74 -9.82 -11.99
CA HIS A 47 11.15 -10.09 -11.72
C HIS A 47 12.10 -8.88 -11.91
N GLU A 48 11.61 -7.76 -12.45
CA GLU A 48 12.41 -6.56 -12.74
C GLU A 48 12.27 -5.44 -11.68
N VAL A 49 11.27 -5.50 -10.79
CA VAL A 49 11.00 -4.43 -9.79
C VAL A 49 11.58 -4.78 -8.41
N MET A 50 12.64 -5.59 -8.38
CA MET A 50 13.18 -6.21 -7.16
C MET A 50 14.01 -5.28 -6.24
N SER A 51 14.04 -3.96 -6.48
CA SER A 51 14.86 -3.04 -5.68
C SER A 51 14.14 -2.37 -4.50
N THR A 52 12.92 -2.80 -4.19
CA THR A 52 12.09 -2.06 -3.24
C THR A 52 12.65 -2.08 -1.83
N ARG A 53 12.86 -0.90 -1.26
CA ARG A 53 13.20 -0.75 0.16
C ARG A 53 11.96 -0.95 1.01
N MET A 54 11.61 -2.22 1.21
CA MET A 54 10.61 -2.61 2.21
C MET A 54 11.09 -2.16 3.59
N VAL A 55 10.18 -1.59 4.38
CA VAL A 55 10.44 -1.27 5.78
C VAL A 55 9.77 -2.30 6.68
N GLN A 56 10.39 -2.59 7.82
CA GLN A 56 9.80 -3.43 8.85
C GLN A 56 8.96 -2.58 9.80
N ILE A 57 7.67 -2.87 9.91
CA ILE A 57 6.76 -2.28 10.89
C ILE A 57 6.13 -3.43 11.65
N HIS A 58 6.34 -3.48 12.97
CA HIS A 58 5.85 -4.57 13.83
C HIS A 58 6.19 -5.98 13.31
N GLY A 59 7.39 -6.16 12.77
CA GLY A 59 7.86 -7.46 12.24
C GLY A 59 7.25 -7.88 10.90
N ARG A 60 6.54 -6.98 10.22
CA ARG A 60 6.00 -7.21 8.87
C ARG A 60 6.61 -6.23 7.87
N SER A 61 6.74 -6.68 6.63
CA SER A 61 7.34 -5.92 5.55
C SER A 61 6.29 -5.05 4.85
N PHE A 62 6.50 -3.74 4.80
CA PHE A 62 5.65 -2.78 4.10
C PHE A 62 6.41 -2.07 2.99
N ALA A 63 5.74 -1.81 1.87
CA ALA A 63 6.23 -0.94 0.80
C ALA A 63 5.76 0.50 1.05
N LYS A 64 6.59 1.50 0.75
CA LYS A 64 6.15 2.91 0.78
C LYS A 64 5.20 3.19 -0.37
N ILE A 65 4.18 4.00 -0.11
CA ILE A 65 3.21 4.38 -1.15
C ILE A 65 3.90 5.04 -2.36
N ILE A 66 4.87 5.92 -2.15
CA ILE A 66 5.61 6.57 -3.24
C ILE A 66 6.38 5.57 -4.14
N ASP A 67 6.90 4.49 -3.56
CA ASP A 67 7.61 3.46 -4.33
C ASP A 67 6.60 2.66 -5.17
N ILE A 68 5.39 2.42 -4.64
CA ILE A 68 4.30 1.75 -5.36
C ILE A 68 3.76 2.63 -6.51
N GLU A 69 3.67 3.95 -6.33
CA GLU A 69 3.29 4.88 -7.41
C GLU A 69 4.25 4.80 -8.59
N GLN A 70 5.56 4.67 -8.32
CA GLN A 70 6.56 4.47 -9.37
C GLN A 70 6.33 3.15 -10.11
N TRP A 71 5.89 2.10 -9.43
CA TRP A 71 5.59 0.82 -10.09
C TRP A 71 4.41 0.91 -11.04
N VAL A 72 3.38 1.69 -10.71
CA VAL A 72 2.26 1.93 -11.64
C VAL A 72 2.80 2.52 -12.94
N LEU A 73 3.69 3.51 -12.85
CA LEU A 73 4.33 4.11 -14.02
C LEU A 73 5.20 3.10 -14.79
N SER A 74 5.98 2.27 -14.08
CA SER A 74 6.78 1.21 -14.71
C SER A 74 5.92 0.17 -15.42
N TYR A 75 4.78 -0.23 -14.85
CA TYR A 75 3.85 -1.16 -15.48
C TYR A 75 3.17 -0.57 -16.71
N ILE A 76 2.83 0.72 -16.67
CA ILE A 76 2.33 1.43 -17.86
C ILE A 76 3.40 1.44 -18.96
N ALA A 77 4.65 1.76 -18.61
CA ALA A 77 5.75 1.84 -19.56
C ALA A 77 6.09 0.48 -20.20
N ALA A 78 5.95 -0.61 -19.44
CA ALA A 78 6.17 -1.96 -19.91
C ALA A 78 4.90 -2.64 -20.46
N ASP A 79 3.83 -1.87 -20.70
CA ASP A 79 2.53 -2.31 -21.26
C ASP A 79 1.78 -3.40 -20.47
N TYR A 80 2.05 -3.51 -19.17
CA TYR A 80 1.30 -4.34 -18.23
C TYR A 80 0.04 -3.62 -17.72
N ARG A 81 -0.90 -3.32 -18.65
CA ARG A 81 -2.06 -2.45 -18.41
C ARG A 81 -2.94 -2.87 -17.23
N LYS A 82 -3.24 -4.18 -17.11
CA LYS A 82 -4.09 -4.70 -16.03
C LYS A 82 -3.45 -4.51 -14.66
N GLN A 83 -2.15 -4.81 -14.53
CA GLN A 83 -1.40 -4.67 -13.29
C GLN A 83 -1.29 -3.20 -12.88
N ALA A 84 -1.05 -2.31 -13.85
CA ALA A 84 -1.06 -0.88 -13.60
C ALA A 84 -2.43 -0.40 -13.09
N GLN A 85 -3.53 -0.87 -13.69
CA GLN A 85 -4.88 -0.54 -13.26
C GLN A 85 -5.17 -1.07 -11.86
N ASP A 86 -5.01 -2.38 -11.63
CA ASP A 86 -5.28 -3.03 -10.33
C ASP A 86 -4.50 -2.34 -9.19
N LEU A 87 -3.24 -1.98 -9.44
CA LEU A 87 -2.39 -1.31 -8.45
C LEU A 87 -2.77 0.17 -8.26
N GLY A 88 -3.15 0.86 -9.32
CA GLY A 88 -3.64 2.24 -9.27
C GLY A 88 -4.94 2.35 -8.47
N GLU A 89 -5.88 1.43 -8.68
CA GLU A 89 -7.14 1.36 -7.93
C GLU A 89 -6.89 1.09 -6.43
N LEU A 90 -5.96 0.19 -6.09
CA LEU A 90 -5.56 -0.04 -4.71
C LEU A 90 -4.99 1.22 -4.05
N LEU A 91 -4.09 1.93 -4.74
CA LEU A 91 -3.47 3.15 -4.21
C LEU A 91 -4.48 4.27 -3.98
N GLN A 92 -5.41 4.45 -4.91
CA GLN A 92 -6.48 5.42 -4.78
C GLN A 92 -7.34 5.12 -3.55
N TRP A 93 -7.77 3.87 -3.40
CA TRP A 93 -8.53 3.43 -2.24
C TRP A 93 -7.76 3.61 -0.92
N VAL A 94 -6.46 3.29 -0.88
CA VAL A 94 -5.64 3.51 0.32
C VAL A 94 -5.58 4.98 0.71
N LYS A 95 -5.49 5.89 -0.26
CA LYS A 95 -5.48 7.35 -0.01
C LYS A 95 -6.82 7.84 0.54
N GLU A 96 -7.92 7.32 0.01
CA GLU A 96 -9.29 7.63 0.47
C GLU A 96 -9.51 7.19 1.92
N LEU A 97 -8.97 6.05 2.35
CA LEU A 97 -9.00 5.64 3.76
C LEU A 97 -8.35 6.65 4.71
N GLY A 98 -7.40 7.45 4.22
CA GLY A 98 -6.81 8.55 4.97
C GLY A 98 -7.67 9.80 4.98
N ALA A 99 -8.50 10.01 3.95
CA ALA A 99 -9.42 11.14 3.85
C ALA A 99 -10.68 10.96 4.71
N ASP A 100 -11.09 9.72 4.97
CA ASP A 100 -12.19 9.37 5.90
C ASP A 100 -11.83 9.63 7.38
N ILE A 101 -10.57 9.95 7.67
CA ILE A 101 -10.15 10.48 8.96
C ILE A 101 -10.32 12.00 8.86
N GLU A 102 -11.56 12.47 8.91
CA GLU A 102 -11.81 13.91 9.05
C GLU A 102 -10.97 14.43 10.22
N GLU A 103 -10.20 15.49 9.98
CA GLU A 103 -9.41 16.16 11.01
C GLU A 103 -10.30 16.37 12.24
N PRO A 104 -9.87 15.99 13.46
CA PRO A 104 -10.62 16.33 14.65
C PRO A 104 -10.79 17.85 14.66
N THR A 105 -12.03 18.30 14.44
CA THR A 105 -12.39 19.71 14.50
C THR A 105 -12.28 20.08 15.98
N TYR A 106 -11.15 20.64 16.37
CA TYR A 106 -11.01 21.25 17.69
C TYR A 106 -11.84 22.54 17.65
N VAL A 107 -13.00 22.49 18.31
CA VAL A 107 -13.87 23.63 18.62
C VAL A 107 -13.20 24.60 19.57
#